data_AF-A0A834F8Q4-F1
#
_entry.id   AF-A0A834F8Q4-F1
#
_cell.length_a   1.000
_cell.length_b   1.000
_cell.length_c   1.000
_cell.angle_alpha   90.00
_cell.angle_beta   90.00
_cell.angle_gamma   90.00
#
_symmetry.space_group_name_H-M   'P 1'
#
loop_
_entity.id
_entity.type
_entity.pdbx_description
1 polymer ?
#
loop_
_entity_poly.entity_id
_entity_poly.type
_entity_poly.pdbx_seq_one_letter_code
_entity_poly.pdbx_strand_id
1 'polypeptide(L)'
;MVQPQPDGPMQWDMSGEDSAGALRVPPELAGHEVVSRLLCDNQQLREALRRSNQALRLRCEEMEGWQQRTRDEREFLSCRFQEARALVERLAQEKSLAKGHSERAGLLPFFRCVLQLKSDRRPAGASNCKRADGWSADS
;
A
#
# COMPACT_ATOMS: atom_id res chain seq x y z
N MET A 1 41.13 59.61 -20.34
CA MET A 1 39.87 58.88 -20.09
C MET A 1 40.03 57.48 -20.63
N VAL A 2 40.02 56.45 -19.77
CA VAL A 2 40.09 55.04 -20.17
C VAL A 2 38.65 54.54 -20.36
N GLN A 3 38.37 54.01 -21.54
CA GLN A 3 37.09 53.47 -21.95
C GLN A 3 36.88 52.09 -21.29
N PRO A 4 35.76 51.81 -20.62
CA PRO A 4 35.51 50.47 -20.07
C PRO A 4 35.20 49.51 -21.22
N GLN A 5 35.85 48.34 -21.22
CA GLN A 5 35.51 47.24 -22.12
C GLN A 5 34.09 46.74 -21.81
N PRO A 6 33.34 46.28 -22.84
CA PRO A 6 32.01 45.74 -22.62
C PRO A 6 32.14 44.35 -22.01
N ASP A 7 31.68 44.19 -20.78
CA ASP A 7 31.42 42.88 -20.19
C ASP A 7 30.33 42.19 -21.01
N GLY A 8 30.74 41.33 -21.94
CA GLY A 8 29.84 40.42 -22.63
C GLY A 8 29.19 39.44 -21.63
N PRO A 9 28.00 38.91 -21.94
CA PRO A 9 27.29 38.01 -21.04
C PRO A 9 28.18 36.80 -20.75
N MET A 10 28.55 36.65 -19.47
CA MET A 10 29.33 35.53 -18.97
C MET A 10 28.46 34.27 -19.07
N GLN A 11 28.48 33.63 -20.24
CA GLN A 11 27.83 32.37 -20.50
C GLN A 11 28.58 31.31 -19.70
N TRP A 12 28.03 30.94 -18.54
CA TRP A 12 28.47 29.77 -17.81
C TRP A 12 28.04 28.53 -18.59
N ASP A 13 28.80 28.20 -19.63
CA ASP A 13 28.60 26.94 -20.34
C ASP A 13 28.89 25.80 -19.36
N MET A 14 27.81 25.17 -18.92
CA MET A 14 27.82 23.93 -18.16
C MET A 14 28.15 22.72 -19.07
N SER A 15 28.86 22.97 -20.18
CA SER A 15 29.43 21.92 -21.02
C SER A 15 30.74 21.49 -20.37
N GLY A 16 30.77 20.25 -19.86
CA GLY A 16 31.91 19.68 -19.15
C GLY A 16 33.10 19.40 -20.07
N GLU A 17 33.67 20.43 -20.67
CA GLU A 17 34.96 20.38 -21.34
C GLU A 17 36.03 20.89 -20.37
N ASP A 18 36.88 19.98 -19.91
CA ASP A 18 37.93 20.15 -18.88
C ASP A 18 38.99 21.24 -19.19
N SER A 19 38.87 21.97 -20.30
CA SER A 19 39.81 23.02 -20.72
C SER A 19 39.23 24.44 -20.82
N ALA A 20 37.91 24.64 -20.69
CA ALA A 20 37.31 25.95 -20.97
C ALA A 20 37.58 27.03 -19.89
N GLY A 21 38.14 26.68 -18.74
CA GLY A 21 38.26 27.59 -17.61
C GLY A 21 39.67 28.08 -17.27
N ALA A 22 40.74 27.64 -17.93
CA ALA A 22 42.09 27.97 -17.48
C ALA A 22 42.29 29.50 -17.43
N LEU A 23 42.42 30.05 -16.22
CA LEU A 23 42.57 31.49 -15.99
C LEU A 23 43.93 31.90 -16.57
N ARG A 24 43.91 32.54 -17.74
CA ARG A 24 45.12 33.01 -18.41
C ARG A 24 45.59 34.27 -17.70
N VAL A 25 46.73 34.18 -17.03
CA VAL A 25 47.33 35.33 -16.32
C VAL A 25 48.17 36.17 -17.30
N PRO A 26 48.00 37.49 -17.33
CA PRO A 26 48.86 38.39 -18.09
C PRO A 26 50.34 38.25 -17.70
N PRO A 27 51.28 38.33 -18.66
CA PRO A 27 52.73 38.13 -18.40
C PRO A 27 53.29 39.02 -17.28
N GLU A 28 52.71 40.21 -17.10
CA GLU A 28 53.12 41.20 -16.10
C GLU A 28 52.83 40.75 -14.66
N LEU A 29 51.87 39.84 -14.49
CA LEU A 29 51.42 39.32 -13.20
C LEU A 29 51.87 37.87 -12.96
N ALA A 30 52.45 37.22 -13.96
CA ALA A 30 52.86 35.82 -13.91
C ALA A 30 53.97 35.53 -12.88
N GLY A 31 54.74 36.54 -12.49
CA GLY A 31 55.78 36.44 -11.45
C GLY A 31 55.32 36.77 -10.03
N HIS A 32 54.06 37.19 -9.84
CA HIS A 32 53.59 37.63 -8.53
C HIS A 32 53.11 36.46 -7.67
N GLU A 33 53.77 36.20 -6.53
CA GLU A 33 53.52 35.02 -5.69
C GLU A 33 52.05 34.87 -5.26
N VAL A 34 51.36 35.99 -4.96
CA VAL A 34 49.94 35.97 -4.60
C VAL A 34 49.08 35.47 -5.75
N VAL A 35 49.43 35.80 -7.00
CA VAL A 35 48.68 35.36 -8.19
C VAL A 35 48.86 33.87 -8.38
N SER A 36 50.09 33.35 -8.25
CA SER A 36 50.37 31.91 -8.29
C SER A 36 49.60 31.14 -7.22
N ARG A 37 49.51 31.70 -6.00
CA ARG A 37 48.73 31.09 -4.91
C ARG A 37 47.23 31.06 -5.23
N LEU A 38 46.68 32.17 -5.71
CA LEU A 38 45.27 32.26 -6.10
C LEU A 38 44.90 31.31 -7.24
N LEU A 39 45.80 31.12 -8.21
CA LEU A 39 45.60 30.12 -9.28
C LEU A 39 45.55 28.70 -8.73
N CYS A 40 46.47 28.36 -7.82
CA CYS A 40 46.50 27.06 -7.17
C CYS A 40 45.22 26.81 -6.36
N ASP A 41 44.82 27.78 -5.54
CA ASP A 41 43.59 27.68 -4.74
C ASP A 41 42.35 27.57 -5.67
N ASN A 42 42.31 28.32 -6.78
CA ASN A 42 41.21 28.23 -7.75
C ASN A 42 41.13 26.85 -8.41
N GLN A 43 42.28 26.26 -8.75
CA GLN A 43 42.33 24.90 -9.28
C GLN A 43 41.79 23.89 -8.26
N GLN A 44 42.23 23.98 -7.00
CA GLN A 44 41.76 23.11 -5.93
C GLN A 44 40.25 23.23 -5.70
N LEU A 45 39.71 24.45 -5.73
CA LEU A 45 38.27 24.70 -5.62
C LEU A 45 37.48 24.08 -6.77
N ARG A 46 37.98 24.19 -8.01
CA ARG A 46 37.34 23.55 -9.17
C ARG A 46 37.34 22.04 -9.08
N GLU A 47 38.45 21.45 -8.65
CA GLU A 47 38.55 20.01 -8.44
C GLU A 47 37.62 19.54 -7.30
N ALA A 48 37.53 20.31 -6.21
CA ALA A 48 36.59 20.05 -5.13
C ALA A 48 35.13 20.13 -5.60
N LEU A 49 34.80 21.15 -6.39
CA LEU A 49 33.46 21.32 -6.95
C LEU A 49 33.11 20.19 -7.93
N ARG A 50 34.05 19.79 -8.80
CA ARG A 50 33.88 18.65 -9.72
C ARG A 50 33.56 17.36 -8.95
N ARG A 51 34.33 17.07 -7.89
CA ARG A 51 34.09 15.91 -7.02
C ARG A 51 32.74 16.00 -6.31
N SER A 52 32.38 17.18 -5.81
CA SER A 52 31.09 17.40 -5.14
C SER A 52 29.90 17.21 -6.08
N ASN A 53 29.97 17.77 -7.29
CA ASN A 53 28.93 17.60 -8.30
C ASN A 53 28.77 16.14 -8.75
N GLN A 54 29.87 15.40 -8.88
CA GLN A 54 29.81 13.97 -9.17
C GLN A 54 29.14 13.21 -8.02
N ALA A 55 29.53 13.49 -6.77
CA ALA A 55 28.91 12.87 -5.60
C ALA A 55 27.40 13.17 -5.52
N LEU A 56 26.98 14.41 -5.81
CA LEU A 56 25.57 14.80 -5.85
C LEU A 56 24.79 14.00 -6.90
N ARG A 57 25.31 13.83 -8.12
CA ARG A 57 24.66 13.00 -9.15
C ARG A 57 24.45 11.57 -8.68
N LEU A 58 25.48 10.96 -8.10
CA LEU A 58 25.38 9.60 -7.54
C LEU A 58 24.36 9.51 -6.40
N ARG A 59 24.25 10.55 -5.56
CA ARG A 59 23.23 10.58 -4.49
C ARG A 59 21.82 10.72 -5.06
N CYS A 60 21.63 11.51 -6.11
CA CYS A 60 20.35 11.62 -6.81
C CYS A 60 19.92 10.28 -7.40
N GLU A 61 20.82 9.59 -8.10
CA GLU A 61 20.56 8.26 -8.66
C GLU A 61 20.21 7.23 -7.58
N GLU A 62 20.94 7.22 -6.46
CA GLU A 62 20.61 6.32 -5.34
C GLU A 62 19.25 6.64 -4.72
N MET A 63 18.93 7.93 -4.58
CA MET A 63 17.65 8.36 -4.03
C MET A 63 16.48 7.97 -4.92
N GLU A 64 16.62 8.11 -6.24
CA GLU A 64 15.62 7.65 -7.21
C GLU A 64 15.43 6.13 -7.14
N GLY A 65 16.53 5.38 -7.10
CA GLY A 65 16.49 3.93 -6.94
C GLY A 65 15.84 3.48 -5.63
N TRP A 66 16.13 4.18 -4.53
CA TRP A 66 15.49 3.94 -3.24
C TRP A 66 13.99 4.23 -3.28
N GLN A 67 13.58 5.38 -3.84
CA GLN A 67 12.16 5.74 -3.96
C GLN A 67 11.38 4.72 -4.78
N GLN A 68 11.95 4.22 -5.87
CA GLN A 68 11.29 3.20 -6.69
C GLN A 68 11.08 1.91 -5.89
N ARG A 69 12.12 1.39 -5.23
CA ARG A 69 12.02 0.18 -4.39
C ARG A 69 10.99 0.33 -3.29
N THR A 70 10.98 1.47 -2.59
CA THR A 70 10.01 1.74 -1.53
C THR A 70 8.57 1.82 -2.08
N ARG A 71 8.37 2.35 -3.28
CA ARG A 71 7.05 2.35 -3.93
C ARG A 71 6.59 0.94 -4.26
N ASP A 72 7.47 0.13 -4.84
CA ASP A 72 7.19 -1.26 -5.22
C ASP A 72 6.87 -2.11 -3.98
N GLU A 73 7.65 -1.96 -2.90
CA GLU A 73 7.39 -2.63 -1.62
C GLU A 73 6.03 -2.24 -1.02
N ARG A 74 5.69 -0.95 -1.06
CA ARG A 74 4.40 -0.46 -0.56
C ARG A 74 3.24 -1.02 -1.38
N GLU A 75 3.37 -1.06 -2.70
CA GLU A 75 2.34 -1.63 -3.59
C GLU A 75 2.16 -3.12 -3.34
N PHE A 76 3.27 -3.86 -3.22
CA PHE A 76 3.24 -5.27 -2.84
C PHE A 76 2.49 -5.48 -1.53
N LEU A 77 2.86 -4.75 -0.47
CA LEU A 77 2.20 -4.87 0.84
C LEU A 77 0.71 -4.50 0.78
N SER A 78 0.35 -3.46 0.02
CA SER A 78 -1.06 -3.06 -0.19
C SER A 78 -1.86 -4.19 -0.84
N CYS A 79 -1.31 -4.83 -1.88
CA CYS A 79 -1.95 -5.96 -2.54
C CYS A 79 -2.15 -7.14 -1.57
N ARG A 80 -1.08 -7.53 -0.85
CA ARG A 80 -1.14 -8.61 0.15
C ARG A 80 -2.14 -8.32 1.26
N PHE A 81 -2.23 -7.06 1.71
CA PHE A 81 -3.17 -6.65 2.73
C PHE A 81 -4.63 -6.75 2.24
N GLN A 82 -4.90 -6.32 1.01
CA GLN A 82 -6.23 -6.45 0.40
C GLN A 82 -6.65 -7.92 0.26
N GLU A 83 -5.74 -8.79 -0.20
CA GLU A 83 -5.98 -10.24 -0.26
C GLU A 83 -6.31 -10.82 1.11
N ALA A 84 -5.51 -10.48 2.14
CA ALA A 84 -5.72 -10.95 3.50
C ALA A 84 -7.06 -10.46 4.05
N ARG A 85 -7.42 -9.19 3.80
CA ARG A 85 -8.71 -8.62 4.20
C ARG A 85 -9.87 -9.37 3.54
N ALA A 86 -9.81 -9.60 2.22
CA ALA A 86 -10.85 -10.34 1.51
C ALA A 86 -10.98 -11.79 2.02
N LEU A 87 -9.86 -12.42 2.41
CA LEU A 87 -9.90 -13.74 3.05
C LEU A 87 -10.61 -13.69 4.41
N VAL A 88 -10.28 -12.73 5.27
CA VAL A 88 -10.93 -12.57 6.58
C VAL A 88 -12.43 -12.30 6.44
N GLU A 89 -12.83 -11.43 5.50
CA GLU A 89 -14.25 -11.13 5.26
C GLU A 89 -15.02 -12.38 4.79
N ARG A 90 -14.45 -13.18 3.88
CA ARG A 90 -15.05 -14.45 3.45
C ARG A 90 -15.17 -15.45 4.58
N LEU A 91 -14.10 -15.66 5.35
CA LEU A 91 -14.13 -16.58 6.50
C LEU A 91 -15.13 -16.15 7.57
N ALA A 92 -15.29 -14.83 7.79
CA ALA A 92 -16.30 -14.30 8.70
C ALA A 92 -17.73 -14.59 8.22
N GLN A 93 -17.99 -14.45 6.91
CA GLN A 93 -19.27 -14.82 6.30
C GLN A 93 -19.54 -16.32 6.47
N GLU A 94 -18.60 -17.18 6.09
CA GLU A 94 -18.70 -18.64 6.25
C GLU A 94 -18.96 -19.04 7.70
N LYS A 95 -18.24 -18.47 8.66
CA LYS A 95 -18.44 -18.70 10.09
C LYS A 95 -19.84 -18.31 10.54
N SER A 96 -20.36 -17.17 10.07
CA SER A 96 -21.72 -16.72 10.41
C SER A 96 -22.79 -17.65 9.82
N LEU A 97 -22.61 -18.11 8.58
CA LEU A 97 -23.50 -19.05 7.91
C LEU A 97 -23.49 -20.41 8.61
N ALA A 98 -22.31 -20.92 8.96
CA ALA A 98 -22.17 -22.18 9.69
C ALA A 98 -22.83 -22.11 11.08
N LYS A 99 -22.66 -20.98 11.79
CA LYS A 99 -23.32 -20.75 13.08
C LYS A 99 -24.85 -20.73 12.95
N GLY A 100 -25.38 -20.01 11.95
CA GLY A 100 -26.82 -19.97 11.68
C GLY A 100 -27.39 -21.33 11.28
N HIS A 101 -26.65 -22.16 10.54
CA HIS A 101 -27.05 -23.54 10.24
C HIS A 101 -27.09 -24.41 11.51
N SER A 102 -26.11 -24.28 12.39
CA SER A 102 -26.09 -25.01 13.67
C SER A 102 -27.23 -24.60 14.60
N GLU A 103 -27.53 -23.31 14.71
CA GLU A 103 -28.66 -22.81 15.52
C GLU A 103 -30.01 -23.30 14.97
N ARG A 104 -30.22 -23.26 13.64
CA ARG A 104 -31.41 -23.81 13.00
C ARG A 104 -31.50 -25.32 13.16
N ALA A 105 -30.39 -26.03 13.04
CA ALA A 105 -30.32 -27.48 13.26
C ALA A 105 -30.64 -27.86 14.70
N GLY A 106 -30.24 -27.06 15.69
CA GLY A 106 -30.60 -27.26 17.11
C GLY A 106 -32.07 -26.99 17.41
N LEU A 107 -32.73 -26.08 16.67
CA LEU A 107 -34.15 -25.77 16.83
C LEU A 107 -35.08 -26.75 16.10
N LEU A 108 -34.61 -27.40 15.03
CA LEU A 108 -35.40 -28.36 14.24
C LEU A 108 -36.04 -29.50 15.09
N PRO A 109 -35.32 -30.16 16.03
CA PRO A 109 -35.92 -31.15 16.93
C PRO A 109 -37.03 -30.58 17.82
N PHE A 110 -36.86 -29.34 18.29
CA PHE A 110 -37.86 -28.66 19.13
C PHE A 110 -39.12 -28.34 18.32
N PHE A 111 -38.98 -27.74 17.13
CA PHE A 111 -40.11 -27.48 16.22
C PHE A 111 -40.81 -28.77 15.80
N ARG A 112 -40.06 -29.84 15.52
CA ARG A 112 -40.63 -31.16 15.22
C ARG A 112 -41.45 -31.70 16.38
N CYS A 113 -40.96 -31.58 17.62
CA CYS A 113 -41.68 -31.99 18.82
C CYS A 113 -42.99 -31.19 19.02
N VAL A 114 -42.93 -29.85 18.86
CA VAL A 114 -44.10 -28.97 18.98
C VAL A 114 -45.17 -29.28 17.92
N LEU A 115 -44.76 -29.58 16.68
CA LEU A 115 -45.69 -30.00 15.61
C LEU A 115 -46.32 -31.36 15.91
N GLN A 116 -45.54 -32.31 16.42
CA GLN A 116 -46.04 -33.64 16.83
C GLN A 116 -47.11 -33.50 17.93
N LEU A 117 -46.82 -32.74 18.98
CA LEU A 117 -47.75 -32.43 20.08
C LEU A 117 -49.06 -31.77 19.60
N LYS A 118 -48.99 -30.91 18.58
CA LYS A 118 -50.18 -30.29 17.95
C LYS A 118 -51.00 -31.31 17.13
N SER A 119 -50.34 -32.28 16.50
CA SER A 119 -51.03 -33.36 15.78
C SER A 119 -51.70 -34.34 16.74
N ASP A 120 -51.04 -34.67 17.85
CA ASP A 120 -51.55 -35.59 18.88
C ASP A 120 -52.69 -34.98 19.73
N ARG A 121 -52.82 -33.65 19.77
CA ARG A 121 -53.97 -32.95 20.39
C ARG A 121 -55.22 -32.89 19.51
N ARG A 122 -55.23 -33.47 18.30
CA ARG A 122 -56.50 -33.66 17.56
C ARG A 122 -57.32 -34.76 18.27
N PRO A 123 -58.54 -34.46 18.75
CA PRO A 123 -59.31 -35.45 19.50
C PRO A 123 -59.69 -36.62 18.58
N ALA A 124 -59.17 -37.81 18.89
CA ALA A 124 -59.70 -39.06 18.40
C ALA A 124 -61.07 -39.28 19.05
N GLY A 125 -62.15 -38.96 18.34
CA GLY A 125 -63.49 -39.00 18.92
C GLY A 125 -64.61 -38.89 17.91
N ALA A 126 -64.66 -39.83 16.96
CA ALA A 126 -65.89 -40.13 16.22
C ALA A 126 -65.93 -41.64 15.88
N SER A 127 -65.87 -42.49 16.90
CA SER A 127 -66.24 -43.90 16.79
C SER A 127 -67.70 -44.05 17.19
N ASN A 128 -68.50 -44.48 16.21
CA ASN A 128 -69.94 -44.72 16.31
C ASN A 128 -70.19 -45.99 17.14
N CYS A 129 -70.49 -45.83 18.44
CA CYS A 129 -70.88 -46.92 19.32
C CYS A 129 -72.42 -46.99 19.38
N LYS A 130 -73.08 -47.67 18.43
CA LYS A 130 -74.47 -48.09 18.64
C LYS A 130 -74.48 -49.27 19.62
N ARG A 131 -74.79 -48.94 20.87
CA ARG A 131 -75.05 -49.85 21.98
C ARG A 131 -76.30 -50.67 21.67
N ALA A 132 -76.15 -51.98 21.64
CA ALA A 132 -77.25 -52.93 21.72
C ALA A 132 -77.60 -53.08 23.20
N ASP A 133 -78.83 -52.74 23.58
CA ASP A 133 -79.46 -53.20 24.82
C ASP A 133 -80.85 -53.70 24.43
N GLY A 134 -80.94 -54.99 24.13
CA GLY A 134 -82.19 -55.74 24.15
C GLY A 134 -82.29 -56.46 25.49
N TRP A 135 -83.23 -56.05 26.33
CA TRP A 135 -83.72 -56.85 27.45
C TRP A 135 -85.14 -57.30 27.12
N SER A 136 -85.36 -58.59 27.32
CA SER A 136 -86.58 -59.35 27.04
C SER A 136 -87.42 -59.50 28.31
N ALA A 137 -88.69 -59.92 28.11
CA ALA A 137 -89.71 -60.39 29.06
C ALA A 137 -90.70 -59.26 29.49
N ASP A 138 -92.03 -59.42 29.47
CA ASP A 138 -92.88 -60.61 29.65
C ASP A 138 -94.29 -60.42 29.04
N SER A 139 -94.89 -61.58 28.69
CA SER A 139 -96.31 -62.00 28.54
C SER A 139 -97.44 -60.98 28.34
#